data_AF-A0A2K3K4A3-F1
#
_entry.id   AF-A0A2K3K4A3-F1
#
_cell.length_a   1.000
_cell.length_b   1.000
_cell.length_c   1.000
_cell.angle_alpha   90.00
_cell.angle_beta   90.00
_cell.angle_gamma   90.00
#
_symmetry.space_group_name_H-M   'P 1'
#
loop_
_entity.id
_entity.type
_entity.pdbx_description
1 polymer ?
#
loop_
_entity_poly.entity_id
_entity_poly.type
_entity_poly.pdbx_seq_one_letter_code
_entity_poly.pdbx_strand_id
1 'polypeptide(L)'
;ELVQLECQRWASKGVNIKYEVRDNRNGYKAGALKEGMKHSYVKQCDFVAIFDADFQPEPDFLWRTVPFMEQKFKPQGFGHLTYSQ
;
A
#
# COMPACT_ATOMS: atom_id res chain seq x y z
N GLU A 1 18.43 -7.75 -11.19
CA GLU A 1 19.54 -8.21 -10.33
C GLU A 1 19.77 -7.31 -9.12
N LEU A 2 20.17 -6.04 -9.27
CA LEU A 2 20.44 -5.14 -8.13
C LEU A 2 19.27 -4.99 -7.13
N VAL A 3 18.04 -4.80 -7.62
CA VAL A 3 16.85 -4.66 -6.76
C VAL A 3 16.59 -5.93 -5.96
N GLN A 4 16.75 -7.10 -6.59
CA GLN A 4 16.56 -8.39 -5.94
C GLN A 4 17.59 -8.60 -4.81
N LEU A 5 18.84 -8.24 -5.05
CA LEU A 5 19.91 -8.32 -4.05
C LEU A 5 19.63 -7.40 -2.85
N GLU A 6 19.20 -6.17 -3.10
CA GLU A 6 18.86 -5.24 -2.02
C GLU A 6 17.64 -5.74 -1.23
N CYS A 7 16.61 -6.28 -1.90
CA CYS A 7 15.50 -6.93 -1.21
C CYS A 7 15.96 -8.09 -0.32
N GLN A 8 16.88 -8.95 -0.78
CA GLN A 8 17.45 -10.03 0.02
C GLN A 8 18.19 -9.51 1.25
N ARG A 9 18.93 -8.40 1.11
CA ARG A 9 19.63 -7.75 2.22
C ARG A 9 18.68 -7.21 3.29
N TRP A 10 17.53 -6.67 2.91
CA TRP A 10 16.52 -6.21 3.88
C TRP A 10 15.75 -7.38 4.50
N ALA A 11 15.46 -8.41 3.71
CA ALA A 11 14.85 -9.63 4.21
C ALA A 11 15.73 -10.31 5.28
N SER A 12 17.05 -10.34 5.10
CA SER A 12 17.97 -10.92 6.11
C SER A 12 18.02 -10.13 7.42
N LYS A 13 17.56 -8.87 7.42
CA LYS A 13 17.36 -8.05 8.63
C LYS A 13 15.97 -8.22 9.25
N GLY A 14 15.15 -9.12 8.72
CA GLY A 14 13.79 -9.38 9.22
C GLY A 14 12.72 -8.44 8.68
N VAL A 15 13.01 -7.62 7.66
CA VAL A 15 11.99 -6.79 7.01
C VAL A 15 11.08 -7.67 6.14
N ASN A 16 9.76 -7.51 6.28
CA ASN A 16 8.78 -8.19 5.43
C ASN A 16 8.75 -7.56 4.02
N ILE A 17 9.66 -8.01 3.16
CA ILE A 17 9.83 -7.54 1.79
C ILE A 17 9.79 -8.71 0.81
N LYS A 18 9.18 -8.49 -0.35
CA LYS A 18 9.11 -9.47 -1.44
C LYS A 18 9.51 -8.82 -2.75
N TYR A 19 10.34 -9.53 -3.51
CA TYR A 19 10.72 -9.14 -4.86
C TYR A 19 9.84 -9.89 -5.85
N GLU A 20 9.00 -9.17 -6.58
CA GLU A 20 8.08 -9.73 -7.56
C GLU A 20 8.37 -9.14 -8.94
N VAL A 21 8.47 -10.00 -9.94
CA VAL A 21 8.63 -9.63 -11.35
C VAL A 21 7.63 -10.38 -12.20
N ARG A 22 7.31 -9.81 -13.36
CA ARG A 22 6.38 -10.39 -14.32
C ARG A 22 7.08 -10.59 -15.65
N ASP A 23 6.71 -11.67 -16.33
CA ASP A 23 7.31 -12.02 -17.62
C ASP A 23 6.75 -11.19 -18.79
N ASN A 24 5.60 -10.54 -18.62
CA ASN A 24 4.99 -9.67 -19.64
C ASN A 24 4.84 -8.22 -19.16
N ARG A 25 4.89 -7.25 -20.08
CA ARG A 25 4.75 -5.82 -19.79
C ARG A 25 3.34 -5.25 -19.99
N ASN A 26 2.33 -6.09 -20.23
CA ASN A 26 0.98 -5.65 -20.58
C ASN A 26 0.37 -4.77 -19.48
N GLY A 27 -0.20 -3.62 -19.83
CA GLY A 27 -0.85 -2.72 -18.88
C GLY A 27 0.08 -1.95 -17.94
N TYR A 28 1.41 -1.96 -18.14
CA TYR A 28 2.36 -1.11 -17.40
C TYR A 28 2.13 -1.11 -15.87
N LYS A 29 1.98 0.07 -15.25
CA LYS A 29 1.73 0.23 -13.81
C LYS A 29 0.44 -0.48 -13.36
N ALA A 30 -0.66 -0.32 -14.11
CA ALA A 30 -1.94 -0.95 -13.79
C ALA A 30 -1.87 -2.49 -13.87
N GLY A 31 -1.10 -3.02 -14.83
CA GLY A 31 -0.86 -4.45 -14.97
C GLY A 31 -0.03 -5.01 -13.80
N ALA A 32 1.03 -4.30 -13.40
CA ALA A 32 1.83 -4.68 -12.24
C ALA A 32 1.01 -4.70 -10.95
N LEU A 33 0.19 -3.68 -10.72
CA LEU A 33 -0.73 -3.63 -9.58
C LEU A 33 -1.73 -4.79 -9.62
N LYS A 34 -2.37 -5.04 -10.78
CA LYS A 34 -3.36 -6.12 -10.92
C LYS A 34 -2.78 -7.50 -10.59
N GLU A 35 -1.56 -7.79 -11.03
CA GLU A 35 -0.87 -9.03 -10.66
C GLU A 35 -0.52 -9.06 -9.18
N GLY A 36 0.00 -7.95 -8.64
CA GLY A 36 0.30 -7.79 -7.21
C GLY A 36 -0.91 -8.08 -6.31
N MET A 37 -2.10 -7.62 -6.70
CA MET A 37 -3.35 -7.85 -5.95
C MET A 37 -3.78 -9.33 -5.91
N LYS A 38 -3.21 -10.22 -6.74
CA LYS A 38 -3.57 -11.65 -6.72
C LYS A 38 -2.90 -12.42 -5.59
N HIS A 39 -1.79 -11.93 -5.06
CA HIS A 39 -1.05 -12.67 -4.03
C HIS A 39 -1.87 -12.82 -2.74
N SER A 40 -1.79 -14.00 -2.12
CA SER A 40 -2.58 -14.35 -0.94
C SER A 40 -2.34 -13.44 0.26
N TYR A 41 -1.12 -12.90 0.39
CA TYR A 41 -0.78 -11.98 1.48
C TYR A 41 -1.43 -10.61 1.33
N VAL A 42 -1.71 -10.15 0.09
CA VAL A 42 -2.40 -8.86 -0.14
C VAL A 42 -3.87 -8.96 0.26
N LYS A 43 -4.49 -10.12 0.10
CA LYS A 43 -5.88 -10.37 0.52
C LYS A 43 -6.10 -10.26 2.03
N GLN A 44 -5.02 -10.23 2.81
CA GLN A 44 -5.06 -10.07 4.27
C GLN A 44 -4.87 -8.60 4.69
N CYS A 45 -4.64 -7.69 3.74
CA CYS A 45 -4.43 -6.28 4.00
C CYS A 45 -5.73 -5.48 3.81
N ASP A 46 -6.05 -4.60 4.76
CA ASP A 46 -7.19 -3.69 4.65
C ASP A 46 -6.90 -2.51 3.71
N PHE A 47 -5.63 -2.13 3.61
CA PHE A 47 -5.16 -1.02 2.79
C PHE A 47 -3.92 -1.41 1.99
N VAL A 48 -3.77 -0.82 0.80
CA VAL A 48 -2.58 -0.95 -0.03
C VAL A 48 -2.03 0.44 -0.31
N ALA A 49 -0.82 0.71 0.16
CA ALA A 49 -0.07 1.92 -0.19
C ALA A 49 0.81 1.63 -1.41
N ILE A 50 0.76 2.52 -2.40
CA ILE A 50 1.54 2.40 -3.64
C ILE A 50 2.42 3.63 -3.74
N PHE A 51 3.72 3.40 -3.91
CA PHE A 51 4.71 4.45 -4.10
C PHE A 51 5.42 4.24 -5.43
N ASP A 52 5.63 5.32 -6.18
CA ASP A 52 6.54 5.29 -7.33
C ASP A 52 7.99 5.19 -6.86
N ALA A 53 8.88 4.66 -7.71
CA ALA A 53 10.26 4.30 -7.33
C ALA A 53 11.16 5.50 -6.96
N ASP A 54 10.75 6.71 -7.32
CA ASP A 54 11.42 7.98 -7.04
C ASP A 54 10.74 8.77 -5.91
N PHE A 55 9.63 8.26 -5.36
CA PHE A 55 8.92 8.92 -4.27
C PHE A 55 9.43 8.46 -2.91
N GLN A 56 9.88 9.40 -2.09
CA GLN A 56 10.32 9.17 -0.71
C GLN A 56 9.30 9.78 0.26
N PRO A 57 8.39 8.98 0.85
CA PRO A 57 7.45 9.48 1.84
C PRO A 57 8.17 9.85 3.14
N GLU A 58 7.57 10.78 3.89
CA GLU A 58 7.96 11.02 5.29
C GLU A 58 7.78 9.75 6.13
N PRO A 59 8.63 9.50 7.15
CA PRO A 59 8.56 8.29 7.97
C PRO A 59 7.20 8.07 8.67
N ASP A 60 6.43 9.14 8.87
CA ASP A 60 5.12 9.12 9.51
C ASP A 60 3.93 9.10 8.52
N PHE A 61 4.19 9.00 7.21
CA PHE A 61 3.17 9.08 6.16
C PHE A 61 1.98 8.16 6.41
N LEU A 62 2.23 6.87 6.65
CA LEU A 62 1.15 5.88 6.86
C LEU A 62 0.34 6.19 8.12
N TRP A 63 1.00 6.58 9.22
CA TRP A 63 0.34 6.97 10.48
C TRP A 63 -0.60 8.15 10.30
N ARG A 64 -0.20 9.10 9.45
CA ARG A 64 -1.02 10.28 9.15
C ARG A 64 -2.12 9.99 8.14
N THR A 65 -1.96 9.04 7.22
CA THR A 65 -2.94 8.80 6.14
C THR A 65 -4.00 7.75 6.51
N VAL A 66 -3.63 6.62 7.11
CA VAL A 66 -4.55 5.49 7.35
C VAL A 66 -5.77 5.87 8.21
N PRO A 67 -5.67 6.65 9.30
CA PRO A 67 -6.83 7.00 10.12
C PRO A 67 -7.94 7.73 9.36
N PHE A 68 -7.60 8.59 8.40
CA PHE A 68 -8.59 9.29 7.57
C PHE A 68 -9.31 8.37 6.58
N MET A 69 -8.68 7.26 6.20
CA MET A 69 -9.32 6.24 5.36
C MET A 69 -10.34 5.46 6.20
N GLU A 70 -9.96 4.96 7.37
CA GLU A 70 -10.88 4.23 8.26
C GLU A 70 -12.10 5.07 8.69
N GLN A 71 -11.91 6.35 9.01
CA GLN A 71 -13.03 7.25 9.37
C GLN A 71 -14.06 7.38 8.24
N LYS A 72 -13.63 7.30 6.98
CA LYS A 72 -14.52 7.37 5.80
C LYS A 72 -15.20 6.04 5.49
N PHE A 73 -14.71 4.92 6.02
CA PHE A 73 -15.28 3.58 5.80
C PHE A 73 -16.23 3.11 6.91
N LYS A 74 -16.42 3.89 7.99
CA LYS A 74 -17.55 3.67 8.88
C LYS A 74 -18.83 4.14 8.17
N PRO A 75 -19.84 3.27 7.92
CA PRO A 75 -21.14 3.75 7.49
C PRO A 75 -21.62 4.74 8.54
N GLN A 76 -21.80 6.00 8.13
CA GLN A 76 -22.30 7.06 8.98
C GLN A 76 -23.73 6.73 9.37
N GLY A 77 -23.88 6.00 10.47
CA GLY A 77 -25.11 5.94 11.24
C GLY A 77 -25.32 7.28 11.93
N PHE A 78 -26.38 7.97 11.50
CA PHE A 78 -27.07 9.13 12.08
C PHE A 78 -26.38 9.86 13.25
N GLY A 79 -25.86 11.05 12.93
CA GLY A 79 -25.57 12.11 13.89
C GLY A 79 -25.79 13.46 13.21
N HIS A 80 -26.97 14.02 13.41
CA HIS A 80 -27.28 15.41 13.04
C HIS A 80 -26.42 16.34 13.90
N LEU A 81 -25.52 17.10 13.29
CA LEU A 81 -24.85 18.22 13.94
C LEU A 81 -25.21 19.49 13.19
N THR A 82 -26.22 20.19 13.69
CA THR A 82 -26.42 21.61 13.42
C THR A 82 -25.29 22.37 14.10
N TYR A 83 -24.60 23.22 13.34
CA TYR A 83 -23.80 24.30 13.92
C TYR A 83 -24.58 25.60 13.76
N SER A 84 -25.10 26.12 14.87
CA SER A 84 -25.59 27.48 15.00
C SER A 84 -24.92 28.12 16.22
N GLN A 85 -23.99 29.02 15.98
CA GLN A 85 -24.10 30.44 16.34
C GLN A 85 -23.36 31.24 15.26
#